data_AF-A0A4R8WC66-F1
#
_entry.id   AF-A0A4R8WC66-F1
#
_cell.length_a   1.000
_cell.length_b   1.000
_cell.length_c   1.000
_cell.angle_alpha   90.00
_cell.angle_beta   90.00
_cell.angle_gamma   90.00
#
_symmetry.space_group_name_H-M   'P 1'
#
loop_
_entity.id
_entity.type
_entity.pdbx_description
1 polymer ?
#
loop_
_entity_poly.entity_id
_entity_poly.type
_entity_poly.pdbx_seq_one_letter_code
_entity_poly.pdbx_strand_id
1 'polypeptide(L)'
;MHRGMGDSAGTGMGMGMGDGVADGTGPTNGAGMRGDHEAGQGMGTGIADVASGTVTDEQKATLTAMAAEEKLAHDLYITFAEKYDATVFSRVAQSETKHLEVVRTLLERYDITDPTVGLEAGKFPTDAAQKLYDTLLSQGSVSLDAAREAARTVETTDIADLTAASEGVTAPDVLAVYANLLAASQHHLTAFGG
;
A
#
# COMPACT_ATOMS: atom_id res chain seq x y z
N MET A 1 31.57 46.35 39.72
CA MET A 1 30.77 45.42 40.54
C MET A 1 29.68 46.20 41.27
N HIS A 2 28.47 46.25 40.71
CA HIS A 2 27.25 46.84 41.31
C HIS A 2 26.08 46.28 40.48
N ARG A 3 25.28 45.34 41.02
CA ARG A 3 24.05 45.52 41.82
C ARG A 3 22.85 45.88 40.95
N GLY A 4 21.74 45.14 41.10
CA GLY A 4 20.40 45.70 40.88
C GLY A 4 19.36 44.75 40.31
N MET A 5 18.69 44.00 41.18
CA MET A 5 17.29 43.60 40.99
C MET A 5 16.42 44.87 41.05
N GLY A 6 15.38 44.94 40.21
CA GLY A 6 14.39 46.01 40.21
C GLY A 6 13.06 45.50 39.65
N ASP A 7 12.07 45.45 40.54
CA ASP A 7 10.65 45.27 40.24
C ASP A 7 10.08 46.47 39.47
N SER A 8 9.08 46.21 38.62
CA SER A 8 8.17 47.23 38.07
C SER A 8 6.74 46.73 38.07
N ALA A 9 5.86 47.46 38.79
CA ALA A 9 4.42 47.31 38.88
C ALA A 9 3.70 47.59 37.53
N GLY A 10 2.57 46.92 37.26
CA GLY A 10 1.20 47.49 37.36
C GLY A 10 0.66 47.89 35.98
N THR A 11 -0.48 47.40 35.48
CA THR A 11 -1.84 47.92 35.74
C THR A 11 -2.83 47.13 34.86
N GLY A 12 -4.07 46.86 35.30
CA GLY A 12 -5.17 46.52 34.37
C GLY A 12 -6.34 45.74 34.96
N MET A 13 -7.45 46.45 35.20
CA MET A 13 -8.72 45.99 35.78
C MET A 13 -9.51 45.00 34.88
N GLY A 14 -10.31 44.14 35.51
CA GLY A 14 -11.40 43.40 34.87
C GLY A 14 -12.22 42.56 35.85
N MET A 15 -13.17 43.20 36.55
CA MET A 15 -14.22 42.52 37.31
C MET A 15 -15.28 41.91 36.37
N GLY A 16 -15.74 40.70 36.69
CA GLY A 16 -16.94 40.10 36.11
C GLY A 16 -17.39 38.92 36.96
N MET A 17 -18.19 39.19 37.99
CA MET A 17 -18.93 38.20 38.79
C MET A 17 -20.22 37.81 38.06
N GLY A 18 -20.62 36.54 38.16
CA GLY A 18 -21.90 36.04 37.70
C GLY A 18 -22.09 34.57 38.05
N ASP A 19 -22.55 34.33 39.29
CA ASP A 19 -22.94 33.03 39.85
C ASP A 19 -24.16 32.40 39.14
N GLY A 20 -24.19 31.06 39.10
CA GLY A 20 -25.33 30.29 38.63
C GLY A 20 -25.18 28.78 38.87
N VAL A 21 -25.35 28.37 40.12
CA VAL A 21 -25.44 26.99 40.61
C VAL A 21 -26.69 26.25 40.10
N ALA A 22 -26.54 24.98 39.73
CA ALA A 22 -27.58 23.96 39.91
C ALA A 22 -26.94 22.55 40.00
N ASP A 23 -27.05 22.00 41.20
CA ASP A 23 -26.73 20.65 41.66
C ASP A 23 -27.81 19.64 41.23
N GLY A 24 -27.46 18.35 41.15
CA GLY A 24 -28.39 17.28 40.79
C GLY A 24 -27.77 15.87 40.66
N THR A 25 -27.28 15.33 41.78
CA THR A 25 -27.34 13.91 42.24
C THR A 25 -27.91 12.86 41.25
N GLY A 26 -27.27 11.73 40.91
CA GLY A 26 -26.81 10.61 41.75
C GLY A 26 -26.81 9.27 40.96
N PRO A 27 -26.33 8.14 41.53
CA PRO A 27 -25.64 7.04 40.82
C PRO A 27 -26.47 5.75 40.63
N THR A 28 -26.05 4.84 39.70
CA THR A 28 -25.90 3.37 39.92
C THR A 28 -25.46 2.58 38.67
N ASN A 29 -24.31 1.91 38.79
CA ASN A 29 -23.96 0.51 38.47
C ASN A 29 -24.62 -0.28 37.31
N GLY A 30 -23.76 -0.78 36.40
CA GLY A 30 -23.64 -2.24 36.17
C GLY A 30 -23.85 -2.78 34.75
N ALA A 31 -22.92 -3.66 34.35
CA ALA A 31 -22.85 -4.49 33.13
C ALA A 31 -22.55 -3.72 31.81
N GLY A 32 -21.39 -3.85 31.17
CA GLY A 32 -20.65 -5.07 30.87
C GLY A 32 -21.02 -5.55 29.47
N MET A 33 -20.36 -5.01 28.45
CA MET A 33 -20.06 -5.67 27.17
C MET A 33 -18.90 -4.94 26.51
N ARG A 34 -17.71 -5.53 26.68
CA ARG A 34 -16.62 -5.39 25.73
C ARG A 34 -17.08 -6.13 24.47
N GLY A 35 -17.52 -5.39 23.47
CA GLY A 35 -17.68 -5.87 22.11
C GLY A 35 -16.60 -5.20 21.29
N ASP A 36 -15.47 -5.89 21.20
CA ASP A 36 -14.53 -5.92 20.09
C ASP A 36 -14.65 -4.75 19.10
N HIS A 37 -13.82 -3.75 19.32
CA HIS A 37 -13.39 -2.85 18.25
C HIS A 37 -12.55 -3.66 17.27
N GLU A 38 -13.23 -4.36 16.36
CA GLU A 38 -12.58 -5.01 15.24
C GLU A 38 -11.99 -3.94 14.31
N ALA A 39 -10.71 -4.12 14.04
CA ALA A 39 -9.84 -3.17 13.39
C ALA A 39 -10.21 -2.99 11.92
N GLY A 40 -10.13 -1.73 11.46
CA GLY A 40 -9.73 -1.36 10.10
C GLY A 40 -10.43 -2.07 8.95
N GLN A 41 -11.60 -1.58 8.54
CA GLN A 41 -11.97 -1.65 7.13
C GLN A 41 -11.03 -0.75 6.32
N GLY A 42 -9.85 -1.28 6.02
CA GLY A 42 -9.13 -0.89 4.83
C GLY A 42 -10.02 -1.23 3.63
N MET A 43 -10.08 -0.35 2.64
CA MET A 43 -10.69 -0.67 1.35
C MET A 43 -9.85 -1.76 0.67
N GLY A 44 -10.01 -2.99 1.12
CA GLY A 44 -9.56 -4.18 0.44
C GLY A 44 -10.50 -4.40 -0.73
N THR A 45 -9.94 -4.67 -1.90
CA THR A 45 -10.60 -5.26 -3.06
C THR A 45 -11.08 -6.67 -2.71
N GLY A 46 -11.94 -6.78 -1.69
CA GLY A 46 -12.28 -8.01 -1.02
C GLY A 46 -12.95 -8.98 -1.98
N ILE A 47 -12.18 -9.95 -2.48
CA ILE A 47 -12.72 -11.08 -3.22
C ILE A 47 -13.41 -12.10 -2.31
N ALA A 48 -13.66 -11.76 -1.04
CA ALA A 48 -14.33 -12.61 -0.06
C ALA A 48 -15.72 -13.07 -0.55
N ASP A 49 -16.46 -12.18 -1.21
CA ASP A 49 -17.80 -12.46 -1.74
C ASP A 49 -17.78 -12.91 -3.22
N VAL A 50 -16.60 -12.96 -3.86
CA VAL A 50 -16.47 -13.41 -5.25
C VAL A 50 -16.20 -14.91 -5.26
N ALA A 51 -17.05 -15.65 -5.95
CA ALA A 51 -16.93 -17.10 -6.06
C ALA A 51 -15.59 -17.49 -6.71
N SER A 52 -14.92 -18.47 -6.10
CA SER A 52 -13.76 -19.11 -6.71
C SER A 52 -14.14 -19.89 -7.95
N GLY A 53 -13.22 -20.02 -8.90
CA GLY A 53 -13.34 -20.98 -10.00
C GLY A 53 -12.26 -22.04 -10.01
N THR A 54 -12.00 -22.61 -11.18
CA THR A 54 -10.87 -23.53 -11.42
C THR A 54 -9.73 -22.77 -12.08
N VAL A 55 -8.50 -23.04 -11.63
CA VAL A 55 -7.27 -22.55 -12.25
C VAL A 55 -6.40 -23.73 -12.72
N THR A 56 -5.80 -23.62 -13.90
CA THR A 56 -4.83 -24.60 -14.42
C THR A 56 -3.46 -24.42 -13.77
N ASP A 57 -2.56 -25.40 -13.92
CA ASP A 57 -1.20 -25.27 -13.38
C ASP A 57 -0.42 -24.11 -14.01
N GLU A 58 -0.65 -23.81 -15.29
CA GLU A 58 -0.10 -22.63 -15.94
C GLU A 58 -0.64 -21.34 -15.31
N GLN A 59 -1.94 -21.25 -15.04
CA GLN A 59 -2.55 -20.09 -14.38
C GLN A 59 -2.05 -19.92 -12.94
N LYS A 60 -1.78 -21.03 -12.23
CA LYS A 60 -1.14 -20.99 -10.90
C LYS A 60 0.28 -20.43 -10.99
N ALA A 61 1.06 -20.84 -11.99
CA ALA A 61 2.39 -20.29 -12.24
C ALA A 61 2.34 -18.81 -12.62
N THR A 62 1.30 -18.38 -13.35
CA THR A 62 1.07 -16.95 -13.62
C THR A 62 0.76 -16.20 -12.33
N LEU A 63 -0.09 -16.71 -11.44
CA LEU A 63 -0.38 -16.05 -10.16
C LEU A 63 0.87 -15.88 -9.29
N THR A 64 1.80 -16.85 -9.29
CA THR A 64 3.07 -16.69 -8.57
C THR A 64 4.00 -15.69 -9.22
N ALA A 65 3.98 -15.56 -10.55
CA ALA A 65 4.69 -14.52 -11.29
C ALA A 65 4.15 -13.13 -10.96
N MET A 66 2.82 -12.95 -10.96
CA MET A 66 2.17 -11.69 -10.57
C MET A 66 2.61 -11.26 -9.16
N ALA A 67 2.65 -12.18 -8.18
CA ALA A 67 3.14 -11.84 -6.84
C ALA A 67 4.60 -11.34 -6.84
N ALA A 68 5.45 -11.91 -7.68
CA ALA A 68 6.85 -11.48 -7.81
C ALA A 68 6.97 -10.11 -8.50
N GLU A 69 6.13 -9.82 -9.50
CA GLU A 69 6.04 -8.53 -10.20
C GLU A 69 5.56 -7.41 -9.27
N GLU A 70 4.47 -7.62 -8.53
CA GLU A 70 3.94 -6.65 -7.56
C GLU A 70 4.97 -6.33 -6.45
N LYS A 71 5.70 -7.35 -5.96
CA LYS A 71 6.82 -7.12 -5.03
C LYS A 71 7.94 -6.32 -5.69
N LEU A 72 8.23 -6.56 -6.96
CA LEU A 72 9.31 -5.88 -7.69
C LEU A 72 8.97 -4.40 -7.85
N ALA A 73 7.75 -4.09 -8.28
CA ALA A 73 7.23 -2.73 -8.38
C ALA A 73 7.32 -2.03 -7.01
N HIS A 74 6.79 -2.66 -5.96
CA HIS A 74 6.87 -2.15 -4.58
C HIS A 74 8.30 -1.79 -4.17
N ASP A 75 9.22 -2.75 -4.21
CA ASP A 75 10.58 -2.58 -3.69
C ASP A 75 11.35 -1.53 -4.49
N LEU A 76 11.13 -1.48 -5.81
CA LEU A 76 11.77 -0.50 -6.69
C LEU A 76 11.25 0.92 -6.38
N TYR A 77 9.95 1.08 -6.18
CA TYR A 77 9.34 2.37 -5.88
C TYR A 77 9.68 2.88 -4.49
N ILE A 78 9.76 2.02 -3.49
CA ILE A 78 10.31 2.41 -2.17
C ILE A 78 11.74 2.95 -2.34
N THR A 79 12.59 2.24 -3.08
CA THR A 79 13.97 2.67 -3.30
C THR A 79 14.07 4.03 -4.01
N PHE A 80 13.23 4.28 -5.03
CA PHE A 80 13.21 5.57 -5.72
C PHE A 80 12.57 6.70 -4.89
N ALA A 81 11.57 6.40 -4.05
CA ALA A 81 10.99 7.36 -3.14
C ALA A 81 12.04 7.90 -2.16
N GLU A 82 12.85 7.01 -1.57
CA GLU A 82 13.94 7.37 -0.66
C GLU A 82 15.03 8.18 -1.37
N LYS A 83 15.35 7.84 -2.62
CA LYS A 83 16.46 8.46 -3.36
C LYS A 83 16.13 9.86 -3.88
N TYR A 84 14.91 10.09 -4.36
CA TYR A 84 14.56 11.29 -5.12
C TYR A 84 13.55 12.22 -4.43
N ASP A 85 13.07 11.89 -3.22
CA ASP A 85 12.06 12.65 -2.48
C ASP A 85 10.82 12.99 -3.34
N ALA A 86 10.38 12.02 -4.14
CA ALA A 86 9.27 12.16 -5.06
C ALA A 86 8.06 11.38 -4.55
N THR A 87 7.04 12.10 -4.07
CA THR A 87 5.84 11.54 -3.43
C THR A 87 5.05 10.57 -4.33
N VAL A 88 5.21 10.65 -5.65
CA VAL A 88 4.57 9.71 -6.57
C VAL A 88 5.00 8.27 -6.30
N PHE A 89 6.30 8.02 -6.09
CA PHE A 89 6.80 6.67 -5.85
C PHE A 89 6.27 6.08 -4.53
N SER A 90 6.26 6.87 -3.45
CA SER A 90 5.76 6.37 -2.16
C SER A 90 4.25 6.12 -2.16
N ARG A 91 3.47 6.88 -2.95
CA ARG A 91 2.04 6.62 -3.13
C ARG A 91 1.77 5.36 -3.94
N VAL A 92 2.50 5.16 -5.03
CA VAL A 92 2.34 3.97 -5.88
C VAL A 92 2.81 2.72 -5.14
N ALA A 93 3.95 2.76 -4.43
CA ALA A 93 4.40 1.64 -3.58
C ALA A 93 3.33 1.18 -2.55
N GLN A 94 2.54 2.10 -2.00
CA GLN A 94 1.43 1.75 -1.11
C GLN A 94 0.28 1.03 -1.84
N SER A 95 0.08 1.30 -3.13
CA SER A 95 -0.84 0.53 -3.98
C SER A 95 -0.28 -0.87 -4.24
N GLU A 96 1.00 -0.98 -4.61
CA GLU A 96 1.63 -2.29 -4.87
C GLU A 96 1.63 -3.21 -3.65
N THR A 97 1.71 -2.63 -2.45
CA THR A 97 1.51 -3.41 -1.21
C THR A 97 0.14 -4.09 -1.20
N LYS A 98 -0.92 -3.37 -1.58
CA LYS A 98 -2.30 -3.88 -1.61
C LYS A 98 -2.51 -4.85 -2.77
N HIS A 99 -1.87 -4.61 -3.91
CA HIS A 99 -1.90 -5.53 -5.04
C HIS A 99 -1.29 -6.88 -4.65
N LEU A 100 -0.12 -6.87 -4.02
CA LEU A 100 0.51 -8.08 -3.52
C LEU A 100 -0.35 -8.80 -2.48
N GLU A 101 -1.01 -8.07 -1.57
CA GLU A 101 -1.95 -8.65 -0.59
C GLU A 101 -3.16 -9.33 -1.25
N VAL A 102 -3.75 -8.73 -2.30
CA VAL A 102 -4.88 -9.35 -3.00
C VAL A 102 -4.43 -10.57 -3.83
N VAL A 103 -3.24 -10.53 -4.44
CA VAL A 103 -2.66 -11.70 -5.12
C VAL A 103 -2.39 -12.82 -4.12
N ARG A 104 -1.83 -12.51 -2.94
CA ARG A 104 -1.65 -13.49 -1.85
C ARG A 104 -2.95 -14.14 -1.41
N THR A 105 -4.05 -13.39 -1.38
CA THR A 105 -5.37 -13.94 -1.09
C THR A 105 -5.80 -14.98 -2.13
N LEU A 106 -5.50 -14.76 -3.42
CA LEU A 106 -5.71 -15.77 -4.46
C LEU A 106 -4.78 -16.96 -4.29
N LEU A 107 -3.49 -16.73 -4.03
CA LEU A 107 -2.52 -17.80 -3.81
C LEU A 107 -2.96 -18.74 -2.69
N GLU A 108 -3.37 -18.18 -1.54
CA GLU A 108 -3.90 -18.96 -0.42
C GLU A 108 -5.16 -19.73 -0.80
N ARG A 109 -6.13 -19.06 -1.44
CA ARG A 109 -7.40 -19.67 -1.87
C ARG A 109 -7.22 -20.85 -2.83
N TYR A 110 -6.17 -20.84 -3.63
CA TYR A 110 -5.84 -21.86 -4.61
C TYR A 110 -4.78 -22.87 -4.14
N ASP A 111 -4.44 -22.85 -2.85
CA ASP A 111 -3.41 -23.70 -2.23
C ASP A 111 -2.04 -23.59 -2.93
N ILE A 112 -1.66 -22.37 -3.33
CA ILE A 112 -0.40 -22.04 -3.99
C ILE A 112 0.55 -21.38 -2.99
N THR A 113 1.77 -21.89 -2.87
CA THR A 113 2.81 -21.24 -2.06
C THR A 113 3.24 -19.92 -2.72
N ASP A 114 3.17 -18.82 -1.97
CA ASP A 114 3.72 -17.54 -2.39
C ASP A 114 5.27 -17.59 -2.36
N PRO A 115 5.94 -17.46 -3.52
CA PRO A 115 7.40 -17.55 -3.59
C PRO A 115 8.11 -16.30 -3.04
N THR A 116 7.37 -15.23 -2.73
CA THR A 116 7.92 -13.97 -2.23
C THR A 116 8.03 -13.91 -0.70
N VAL A 117 7.36 -14.83 0.01
CA VAL A 117 7.34 -14.85 1.47
C VAL A 117 8.74 -15.08 2.03
N GLY A 118 9.14 -14.25 2.98
CA GLY A 118 10.45 -14.33 3.63
C GLY A 118 11.61 -13.79 2.80
N LEU A 119 11.37 -13.30 1.58
CA LEU A 119 12.39 -12.60 0.81
C LEU A 119 12.56 -11.17 1.31
N GLU A 120 13.81 -10.77 1.51
CA GLU A 120 14.16 -9.40 1.85
C GLU A 120 13.83 -8.42 0.71
N ALA A 121 13.82 -7.12 1.02
CA ALA A 121 13.66 -6.07 0.02
C ALA A 121 14.76 -6.18 -1.05
N GLY A 122 14.38 -6.10 -2.33
CA GLY A 122 15.29 -6.25 -3.45
C GLY A 122 15.76 -7.69 -3.72
N LYS A 123 15.15 -8.69 -3.08
CA LYS A 123 15.34 -10.13 -3.36
C LYS A 123 14.11 -10.75 -4.01
N PHE A 124 14.34 -11.56 -5.05
CA PHE A 124 13.27 -12.12 -5.89
C PHE A 124 13.43 -13.62 -6.10
N PRO A 125 12.31 -14.34 -6.30
CA PRO A 125 12.32 -15.81 -6.31
C PRO A 125 12.96 -16.43 -7.56
N THR A 126 13.12 -15.67 -8.64
CA THR A 126 13.73 -16.14 -9.89
C THR A 126 14.87 -15.23 -10.32
N ASP A 127 15.86 -15.81 -11.00
CA ASP A 127 16.98 -15.06 -11.59
C ASP A 127 16.50 -14.00 -12.59
N ALA A 128 15.38 -14.27 -13.29
CA ALA A 128 14.79 -13.34 -14.24
C ALA A 128 14.24 -12.09 -13.52
N ALA A 129 13.45 -12.28 -12.45
CA ALA A 129 12.92 -11.19 -11.66
C ALA A 129 14.04 -10.40 -10.95
N GLN A 130 15.04 -11.09 -10.41
CA GLN A 130 16.20 -10.43 -9.81
C GLN A 130 16.95 -9.56 -10.82
N LYS A 131 17.22 -10.10 -12.02
CA LYS A 131 17.90 -9.36 -13.08
C LYS A 131 17.09 -8.16 -13.56
N LEU A 132 15.77 -8.29 -13.66
CA LEU A 132 14.89 -7.18 -14.02
C LEU A 132 14.98 -6.06 -12.99
N TYR A 133 14.85 -6.38 -11.70
CA TYR A 133 14.99 -5.42 -10.61
C TYR A 133 16.35 -4.72 -10.64
N ASP A 134 17.45 -5.49 -10.71
CA ASP A 134 18.81 -4.93 -10.71
C ASP A 134 19.03 -3.99 -11.92
N THR A 135 18.47 -4.35 -13.07
CA THR A 135 18.55 -3.53 -14.30
C THR A 135 17.79 -2.22 -14.13
N LEU A 136 16.53 -2.27 -13.71
CA LEU A 136 15.68 -1.11 -13.55
C LEU A 136 16.18 -0.18 -12.44
N LEU A 137 16.66 -0.74 -11.32
CA LEU A 137 17.26 0.01 -10.23
C LEU A 137 18.50 0.76 -10.69
N SER A 138 19.38 0.08 -11.45
CA SER A 138 20.59 0.69 -12.00
C SER A 138 20.26 1.84 -12.95
N GLN A 139 19.33 1.62 -13.88
CA GLN A 139 18.88 2.64 -14.83
C GLN A 139 18.23 3.82 -14.11
N GLY A 140 17.27 3.55 -13.23
CA GLY A 140 16.53 4.59 -12.54
C GLY A 140 17.35 5.35 -11.51
N SER A 141 18.44 4.77 -11.00
CA SER A 141 19.36 5.44 -10.07
C SER A 141 20.20 6.56 -10.71
N VAL A 142 20.16 6.73 -12.03
CA VAL A 142 20.90 7.78 -12.75
C VAL A 142 20.29 9.16 -12.50
N SER A 143 18.96 9.28 -12.53
CA SER A 143 18.25 10.55 -12.34
C SER A 143 16.77 10.31 -12.03
N LEU A 144 16.07 11.33 -11.51
CA LEU A 144 14.63 11.24 -11.28
C LEU A 144 13.85 10.92 -12.57
N ASP A 145 14.25 11.48 -13.71
CA ASP A 145 13.59 11.18 -14.98
C ASP A 145 13.86 9.75 -15.44
N ALA A 146 15.06 9.21 -15.21
CA ALA A 146 15.35 7.81 -15.46
C ALA A 146 14.57 6.88 -14.52
N ALA A 147 14.37 7.27 -13.27
CA ALA A 147 13.53 6.52 -12.33
C ALA A 147 12.07 6.47 -12.78
N ARG A 148 11.55 7.57 -13.32
CA ARG A 148 10.20 7.59 -13.92
C ARG A 148 10.11 6.72 -15.16
N GLU A 149 11.14 6.69 -15.99
CA GLU A 149 11.19 5.79 -17.14
C GLU A 149 11.23 4.32 -16.73
N ALA A 150 12.04 3.98 -15.71
CA ALA A 150 12.07 2.64 -15.14
C ALA A 150 10.69 2.24 -14.58
N ALA A 151 9.99 3.16 -13.92
CA ALA A 151 8.64 2.92 -13.45
C ALA A 151 7.62 2.74 -14.59
N ARG A 152 7.64 3.58 -15.63
CA ARG A 152 6.82 3.37 -16.83
C ARG A 152 7.07 2.01 -17.48
N THR A 153 8.31 1.53 -17.47
CA THR A 153 8.66 0.20 -17.95
C THR A 153 7.97 -0.89 -17.13
N VAL A 154 8.04 -0.82 -15.79
CA VAL A 154 7.32 -1.76 -14.90
C VAL A 154 5.83 -1.76 -15.22
N GLU A 155 5.18 -0.60 -15.18
CA GLU A 155 3.72 -0.53 -15.37
C GLU A 155 3.26 -0.99 -16.76
N THR A 156 4.09 -0.75 -17.79
CA THR A 156 3.80 -1.26 -19.14
C THR A 156 3.91 -2.78 -19.21
N THR A 157 4.91 -3.35 -18.53
CA THR A 157 5.07 -4.80 -18.39
C THR A 157 3.88 -5.41 -17.65
N ASP A 158 3.52 -4.88 -16.48
CA ASP A 158 2.38 -5.36 -15.68
C ASP A 158 1.07 -5.32 -16.48
N ILE A 159 0.80 -4.23 -17.20
CA ILE A 159 -0.38 -4.11 -18.08
C ILE A 159 -0.39 -5.21 -19.15
N ALA A 160 0.76 -5.47 -19.77
CA ALA A 160 0.87 -6.47 -20.83
C ALA A 160 0.67 -7.89 -20.26
N ASP A 161 1.30 -8.18 -19.13
CA ASP A 161 1.27 -9.48 -18.50
C ASP A 161 -0.12 -9.77 -17.89
N LEU A 162 -0.79 -8.80 -17.26
CA LEU A 162 -2.18 -8.92 -16.80
C LEU A 162 -3.17 -9.13 -17.94
N THR A 163 -2.96 -8.44 -19.07
CA THR A 163 -3.79 -8.62 -20.28
C THR A 163 -3.66 -10.04 -20.80
N ALA A 164 -2.43 -10.55 -20.92
CA ALA A 164 -2.17 -11.93 -21.37
C ALA A 164 -2.66 -12.97 -20.34
N ALA A 165 -2.44 -12.73 -19.05
CA ALA A 165 -2.82 -13.60 -17.95
C ALA A 165 -4.35 -13.80 -17.85
N SER A 166 -5.13 -12.81 -18.31
CA SER A 166 -6.59 -12.87 -18.32
C SER A 166 -7.14 -13.79 -19.43
N GLU A 167 -6.35 -14.13 -20.44
CA GLU A 167 -6.79 -14.96 -21.55
C GLU A 167 -7.08 -16.40 -21.09
N GLY A 168 -8.29 -16.90 -21.37
CA GLY A 168 -8.70 -18.26 -21.03
C GLY A 168 -8.98 -18.52 -19.55
N VAL A 169 -8.86 -17.51 -18.67
CA VAL A 169 -9.29 -17.62 -17.28
C VAL A 169 -10.81 -17.58 -17.20
N THR A 170 -11.39 -18.51 -16.43
CA THR A 170 -12.84 -18.56 -16.16
C THR A 170 -13.17 -18.40 -14.69
N ALA A 171 -12.15 -18.37 -13.82
CA ALA A 171 -12.29 -18.14 -12.39
C ALA A 171 -12.71 -16.68 -12.12
N PRO A 172 -13.93 -16.43 -11.58
CA PRO A 172 -14.46 -15.07 -11.42
C PRO A 172 -13.64 -14.20 -10.49
N ASP A 173 -13.08 -14.77 -9.41
CA ASP A 173 -12.22 -14.08 -8.46
C ASP A 173 -10.88 -13.69 -9.07
N VAL A 174 -10.24 -14.58 -9.83
CA VAL A 174 -9.00 -14.25 -10.56
C VAL A 174 -9.24 -13.12 -11.55
N LEU A 175 -10.31 -13.19 -12.35
CA LEU A 175 -10.65 -12.12 -13.30
C LEU A 175 -10.94 -10.79 -12.59
N ALA A 176 -11.61 -10.82 -11.44
CA ALA A 176 -11.87 -9.62 -10.66
C ALA A 176 -10.58 -8.97 -10.15
N VAL A 177 -9.61 -9.77 -9.67
CA VAL A 177 -8.31 -9.25 -9.24
C VAL A 177 -7.53 -8.69 -10.43
N TYR A 178 -7.39 -9.44 -11.53
CA TYR A 178 -6.64 -8.98 -12.69
C TYR A 178 -7.21 -7.70 -13.30
N ALA A 179 -8.55 -7.55 -13.35
CA ALA A 179 -9.17 -6.32 -13.82
C ALA A 179 -8.84 -5.12 -12.93
N ASN A 180 -8.79 -5.31 -11.61
CA ASN A 180 -8.45 -4.25 -10.66
C ASN A 180 -6.97 -3.84 -10.76
N LEU A 181 -6.06 -4.83 -10.80
CA LEU A 181 -4.62 -4.59 -10.98
C LEU A 181 -4.37 -3.88 -12.31
N LEU A 182 -4.98 -4.35 -13.40
CA LEU A 182 -4.81 -3.74 -14.73
C LEU A 182 -5.23 -2.27 -14.74
N ALA A 183 -6.37 -1.94 -14.13
CA ALA A 183 -6.82 -0.56 -14.00
C ALA A 183 -5.86 0.28 -13.14
N ALA A 184 -5.33 -0.30 -12.06
CA ALA A 184 -4.37 0.37 -11.19
C ALA A 184 -3.04 0.65 -11.93
N SER A 185 -2.46 -0.34 -12.61
CA SER A 185 -1.22 -0.18 -13.39
C SER A 185 -1.38 0.88 -14.50
N GLN A 186 -2.54 0.97 -15.14
CA GLN A 186 -2.84 2.07 -16.09
C GLN A 186 -2.82 3.46 -15.43
N HIS A 187 -3.37 3.56 -14.22
CA HIS A 187 -3.31 4.79 -13.44
C HIS A 187 -1.90 5.12 -12.97
N HIS A 188 -1.10 4.12 -12.59
CA HIS A 188 0.29 4.29 -12.20
C HIS A 188 1.16 4.73 -13.38
N LEU A 189 1.00 4.10 -14.54
CA LEU A 189 1.64 4.51 -15.79
C LEU A 189 1.36 5.99 -16.10
N THR A 190 0.09 6.41 -15.99
CA THR A 190 -0.31 7.82 -16.16
C THR A 190 0.36 8.73 -15.12
N ALA A 191 0.44 8.29 -13.85
CA ALA A 191 1.09 9.05 -12.77
C ALA A 191 2.61 9.23 -12.99
N PHE A 192 3.25 8.28 -13.67
CA PHE A 192 4.64 8.39 -14.10
C PHE A 192 4.80 9.10 -15.46
N GLY A 193 3.71 9.53 -16.10
CA GLY A 193 3.72 10.30 -17.35
C GLY A 193 3.86 9.46 -18.62
N GLY A 194 3.31 8.24 -18.60
CA GLY A 194 3.14 7.39 -19.79
C GLY A 194 1.88 7.70 -20.59
#